data_AF-A0A1F8TZG8-F1
#
_entry.id   AF-A0A1F8TZG8-F1
#
_cell.length_a   1.000
_cell.length_b   1.000
_cell.length_c   1.000
_cell.angle_alpha   90.00
_cell.angle_beta   90.00
_cell.angle_gamma   90.00
#
_symmetry.space_group_name_H-M   'P 1'
#
loop_
_entity.id
_entity.type
_entity.pdbx_description
1 polymer ?
#
loop_
_entity_poly.entity_id
_entity_poly.type
_entity_poly.pdbx_seq_one_letter_code
_entity_poly.pdbx_strand_id
1 'polypeptide(L)'
;MGMQVYQNTHFKVYRSEDGFVIHNIDKGFENGHTHVQKYDTCMVLIKLLINKKAPKSKSRYFLESLLRLCDDEGYRQQIQQLLMRVQ
;
A
#
# COMPACT_ATOMS: atom_id res chain seq x y z
N MET A 1 -8.30 2.60 -15.83
CA MET A 1 -7.05 3.10 -15.21
C MET A 1 -6.78 4.51 -15.70
N GLY A 2 -6.52 5.48 -14.82
CA GLY A 2 -6.12 6.83 -15.22
C GLY A 2 -4.61 6.96 -15.45
N MET A 3 -4.11 8.20 -15.53
CA MET A 3 -2.72 8.52 -15.88
C MET A 3 -1.74 7.95 -14.84
N GLN A 4 -0.71 7.21 -15.28
CA GLN A 4 0.38 6.78 -14.42
C GLN A 4 1.23 7.99 -14.00
N VAL A 5 1.46 8.16 -12.70
CA VAL A 5 2.20 9.29 -12.12
C VAL A 5 3.48 8.87 -11.40
N TYR A 6 3.64 7.57 -11.10
CA TYR A 6 4.83 7.02 -10.47
C TYR A 6 5.02 5.55 -10.86
N GLN A 7 6.28 5.12 -10.93
CA GLN A 7 6.64 3.72 -11.07
C GLN A 7 8.01 3.45 -10.42
N ASN A 8 8.17 2.26 -9.84
CA ASN A 8 9.45 1.63 -9.60
C ASN A 8 9.37 0.13 -9.97
N THR A 9 10.35 -0.66 -9.53
CA THR A 9 10.45 -2.10 -9.82
C THR A 9 9.23 -2.90 -9.36
N HIS A 10 8.58 -2.50 -8.26
CA HIS A 10 7.52 -3.31 -7.62
C HIS A 10 6.15 -2.61 -7.60
N PHE A 11 6.09 -1.30 -7.81
CA PHE A 11 4.86 -0.52 -7.63
C PHE A 11 4.65 0.49 -8.76
N LYS A 12 3.37 0.66 -9.13
CA LYS A 12 2.89 1.75 -9.97
C LYS A 12 1.84 2.55 -9.22
N VAL A 13 1.77 3.86 -9.49
CA VAL A 13 0.68 4.72 -9.01
C VAL A 13 0.00 5.38 -10.19
N TYR A 14 -1.33 5.29 -10.21
CA TYR A 14 -2.20 5.89 -11.20
C TYR A 14 -3.04 6.98 -10.53
N ARG A 15 -3.20 8.12 -11.18
CA ARG A 15 -4.23 9.10 -10.82
C ARG A 15 -5.60 8.54 -11.20
N SER A 16 -6.57 8.63 -10.30
CA SER A 16 -7.99 8.38 -10.57
C SER A 16 -8.80 9.66 -10.29
N GLU A 17 -10.09 9.65 -10.63
CA GLU A 17 -10.99 10.78 -10.37
C GLU A 17 -10.97 11.18 -8.89
N ASP A 18 -11.09 10.19 -7.99
CA ASP A 18 -11.16 10.42 -6.53
C ASP A 18 -9.83 10.25 -5.76
N GLY A 19 -8.70 10.39 -6.46
CA GLY A 19 -7.38 10.30 -5.83
C GLY A 19 -6.40 9.46 -6.63
N PHE A 20 -5.90 8.38 -6.02
CA PHE A 20 -4.83 7.57 -6.57
C PHE A 20 -5.05 6.08 -6.32
N VAL A 21 -4.54 5.26 -7.23
CA VAL A 21 -4.48 3.80 -7.09
C VAL A 21 -3.02 3.40 -7.05
N ILE A 22 -2.63 2.67 -6.01
CA ILE A 22 -1.32 2.00 -5.93
C ILE A 22 -1.53 0.55 -6.32
N HIS A 23 -0.67 0.02 -7.19
CA HIS A 23 -0.67 -1.40 -7.56
C HIS A 23 0.73 -1.97 -7.34
N ASN A 24 0.82 -3.05 -6.58
CA ASN A 24 1.99 -3.91 -6.57
C ASN A 24 1.99 -4.79 -7.83
N ILE A 25 2.93 -4.54 -8.74
CA ILE A 25 2.97 -5.20 -10.06
C ILE A 25 3.46 -6.65 -10.01
N ASP A 26 4.04 -7.08 -8.88
CA ASP A 26 4.38 -8.48 -8.63
C ASP A 26 3.13 -9.31 -8.31
N LYS A 27 1.99 -8.64 -8.09
CA LYS A 27 0.68 -9.23 -7.76
C LYS A 27 -0.35 -8.94 -8.84
N GLY A 28 -1.30 -9.85 -9.01
CA GLY A 28 -2.48 -9.61 -9.85
C GLY A 28 -3.27 -8.38 -9.37
N PHE A 29 -3.74 -7.55 -10.31
CA PHE A 29 -4.35 -6.25 -9.99
C PHE A 29 -5.46 -6.37 -8.95
N GLU A 30 -6.40 -7.31 -9.13
CA GLU A 30 -7.55 -7.57 -8.24
C GLU A 30 -7.18 -7.60 -6.75
N ASN A 31 -6.08 -8.27 -6.40
CA ASN A 31 -5.65 -8.49 -5.02
C ASN A 31 -4.42 -7.64 -4.62
N GLY A 32 -3.83 -6.91 -5.57
CA GLY A 32 -2.55 -6.22 -5.43
C GLY A 32 -2.67 -4.70 -5.41
N HIS A 33 -3.86 -4.12 -5.26
CA HIS A 33 -4.05 -2.67 -5.32
C HIS A 33 -4.78 -2.07 -4.11
N THR A 34 -4.65 -0.76 -3.94
CA THR A 34 -5.43 0.01 -2.97
C THR A 34 -5.68 1.44 -3.47
N HIS A 35 -6.78 2.03 -3.04
CA HIS A 35 -7.16 3.41 -3.33
C HIS A 35 -6.69 4.34 -2.20
N VAL A 36 -6.19 5.51 -2.56
CA VAL A 36 -5.65 6.48 -1.61
C VAL A 36 -5.96 7.89 -2.09
N GLN A 37 -6.47 8.76 -1.21
CA GLN A 37 -6.89 10.12 -1.60
C GLN A 37 -5.71 11.06 -1.89
N LYS A 38 -4.58 10.91 -1.18
CA LYS A 38 -3.44 11.82 -1.24
C LYS A 38 -2.19 11.11 -1.78
N TYR A 39 -1.50 11.74 -2.72
CA TYR A 39 -0.27 11.21 -3.31
C TYR A 39 0.83 10.94 -2.28
N ASP A 40 0.99 11.83 -1.30
CA ASP A 40 1.98 11.66 -0.24
C ASP A 40 1.75 10.37 0.57
N THR A 41 0.50 10.05 0.85
CA THR A 41 0.13 8.78 1.51
C THR A 41 0.54 7.58 0.64
N CYS A 42 0.45 7.67 -0.69
CA CYS A 42 0.95 6.63 -1.58
C CYS A 42 2.45 6.44 -1.42
N MET A 43 3.21 7.54 -1.40
CA MET A 43 4.66 7.48 -1.25
C MET A 43 5.07 6.94 0.13
N VAL A 44 4.34 7.26 1.19
CA VAL A 44 4.57 6.67 2.52
C VAL A 44 4.32 5.16 2.49
N LEU A 45 3.20 4.69 1.95
CA LEU A 45 2.90 3.25 1.85
C LEU A 45 4.01 2.50 1.11
N ILE A 46 4.41 2.99 -0.07
CA ILE A 46 5.48 2.39 -0.89
C ILE A 46 6.80 2.38 -0.12
N LYS A 47 7.17 3.49 0.54
CA LYS A 47 8.40 3.57 1.35
C LYS A 47 8.39 2.56 2.49
N LEU A 48 7.27 2.37 3.18
CA LEU A 48 7.17 1.38 4.25
C LEU A 48 7.29 -0.05 3.72
N LEU A 49 6.65 -0.36 2.59
CA LEU A 49 6.71 -1.67 1.94
C LEU A 49 8.15 -2.03 1.51
N ILE A 50 8.82 -1.13 0.80
CA ILE A 50 10.19 -1.35 0.31
C ILE A 50 11.18 -1.52 1.46
N ASN A 51 11.05 -0.68 2.49
CA ASN A 51 11.99 -0.69 3.62
C ASN A 51 11.57 -1.63 4.75
N LYS A 52 10.44 -2.34 4.63
CA LYS A 52 9.83 -3.19 5.66
C LYS A 52 9.77 -2.49 7.03
N LYS A 53 9.43 -1.20 7.04
CA LYS A 53 9.43 -0.35 8.24
C LYS A 53 8.06 -0.39 8.91
N ALA A 54 8.04 -0.50 10.24
CA ALA A 54 6.79 -0.46 11.00
C ALA A 54 6.02 0.84 10.74
N PRO A 55 4.73 0.78 10.37
CA PRO A 55 3.90 1.97 10.20
C PRO A 55 3.67 2.64 11.56
N LYS A 56 3.71 3.98 11.57
CA LYS A 56 3.30 4.76 12.75
C LYS A 56 1.78 4.93 12.86
N SER A 57 1.08 4.85 11.72
CA SER A 57 -0.37 4.96 11.68
C SER A 57 -1.03 3.71 12.29
N LYS A 58 -2.02 3.92 13.15
CA LYS A 58 -2.89 2.88 13.70
C LYS A 58 -4.23 2.79 12.98
N SER A 59 -4.39 3.47 11.83
CA SER A 59 -5.62 3.39 11.04
C SER A 59 -5.78 1.99 10.46
N ARG A 60 -6.93 1.36 10.71
CA ARG A 60 -7.29 0.05 10.15
C ARG A 60 -7.13 0.01 8.64
N TYR A 61 -7.70 0.99 7.93
CA TYR A 61 -7.63 1.09 6.47
C TYR A 61 -6.19 1.24 5.94
N PHE A 62 -5.34 1.97 6.65
CA PHE A 62 -3.94 2.14 6.28
C PHE A 62 -3.17 0.82 6.39
N LEU A 63 -3.40 0.06 7.47
CA LEU A 63 -2.79 -1.26 7.67
C LEU A 63 -3.32 -2.29 6.66
N GLU A 64 -4.62 -2.31 6.39
CA GLU A 64 -5.22 -3.16 5.36
C GLU A 64 -4.67 -2.83 3.96
N SER A 65 -4.45 -1.55 3.67
CA SER A 65 -3.80 -1.11 2.42
C SER A 65 -2.37 -1.64 2.30
N LEU A 66 -1.58 -1.61 3.39
CA LEU A 66 -0.26 -2.25 3.42
C LEU A 66 -0.37 -3.76 3.17
N LEU A 67 -1.33 -4.47 3.77
CA LEU A 67 -1.50 -5.92 3.60
C LEU A 67 -1.88 -6.34 2.17
N ARG A 68 -2.71 -5.54 1.49
CA ARG A 68 -3.06 -5.77 0.07
C ARG A 68 -1.83 -5.62 -0.82
N LEU A 69 -1.05 -4.57 -0.59
CA LEU A 69 0.14 -4.27 -1.38
C LEU A 69 1.36 -5.14 -1.03
N CYS A 70 1.44 -5.70 0.19
CA CYS A 70 2.59 -6.47 0.64
C CYS A 70 2.72 -7.82 -0.07
N ASP A 71 3.96 -8.21 -0.37
CA ASP A 71 4.33 -9.53 -0.92
C ASP A 71 5.38 -10.26 -0.06
N ASP A 72 5.82 -9.64 1.05
CA ASP A 72 6.75 -10.25 1.99
C ASP A 72 6.00 -10.84 3.20
N GLU A 73 6.15 -12.14 3.44
CA GLU A 73 5.42 -12.86 4.50
C GLU A 73 5.79 -12.37 5.90
N GLY A 74 7.08 -12.12 6.17
CA GLY A 74 7.55 -11.66 7.47
C GLY A 74 6.99 -10.28 7.82
N TYR A 75 7.03 -9.35 6.86
CA TYR A 75 6.47 -8.02 7.02
C TYR A 75 4.93 -8.07 7.10
N ARG A 76 4.26 -8.94 6.31
CA ARG A 76 2.82 -9.18 6.42
C ARG A 76 2.40 -9.56 7.84
N GLN A 77 3.12 -10.51 8.47
CA GLN A 77 2.83 -10.93 9.84
C GLN A 77 2.96 -9.77 10.84
N GLN A 78 3.99 -8.93 10.69
CA GLN A 78 4.16 -7.74 11.54
C GLN A 78 2.97 -6.77 11.41
N ILE A 79 2.50 -6.51 10.19
CA ILE A 79 1.35 -5.63 9.95
C ILE A 79 0.05 -6.25 10.49
N GLN A 80 -0.16 -7.56 10.34
CA GLN A 80 -1.32 -8.26 10.91
C GLN A 80 -1.36 -8.15 12.44
N GLN A 81 -0.21 -8.27 13.12
CA GLN A 81 -0.13 -8.07 14.56
C GLN A 81 -0.51 -6.65 14.98
N LEU A 82 -0.11 -5.64 14.21
CA LEU A 82 -0.52 -4.26 14.46
C LEU A 82 -2.03 -4.09 14.24
N LEU A 83 -2.58 -4.69 13.18
CA LEU A 83 -4.00 -4.62 12.84
C LEU A 83 -4.89 -5.22 13.94
N MET A 84 -4.50 -6.34 14.54
CA MET A 84 -5.22 -6.95 15.66
C MET A 84 -5.27 -6.08 16.92
N ARG A 85 -4.37 -5.09 17.03
CA ARG A 85 -4.32 -4.14 18.16
C ARG A 85 -5.07 -2.84 17.90
N VAL A 86 -5.63 -2.67 16.70
CA VAL A 86 -6.50 -1.53 16.37
C VAL A 86 -7.90 -1.88 16.86
N GLN A 87 -8.44 -1.09 17.79
CA GLN A 87 -9.82 -1.20 18.28
C GLN A 87 -10.79 -0.64 17.25
#